data_AF-L5P007-F1
#
_entry.id   AF-L5P007-F1
#
_cell.length_a   1.000
_cell.length_b   1.000
_cell.length_c   1.000
_cell.angle_alpha   90.00
_cell.angle_beta   90.00
_cell.angle_gamma   90.00
#
_symmetry.space_group_name_H-M   'P 1'
#
loop_
_entity.id
_entity.type
_entity.pdbx_description
1 polymer ?
#
loop_
_entity_poly.entity_id
_entity_poly.type
_entity_poly.pdbx_seq_one_letter_code
_entity_poly.pdbx_strand_id
1 'polypeptide(L)' 'MSNILCTIHVRVRHCIALLTHVQSTFNTLVLDDGFVKRPTGPGLGIEVDEGYVRERSQDEVNWYNPVWHHDDGRLAEW' A
#
# COMPACT_ATOMS: atom_id res chain seq x y z
N MET A 1 -30.26 20.31 -9.67
CA MET A 1 -29.08 19.52 -10.06
C MET A 1 -28.08 19.65 -8.92
N SER A 2 -28.18 18.78 -7.92
CA SER A 2 -27.37 18.88 -6.70
C SER A 2 -26.07 18.10 -6.91
N ASN A 3 -24.94 18.81 -6.86
CA ASN A 3 -23.61 18.21 -6.92
C ASN A 3 -23.38 17.37 -5.66
N ILE A 4 -23.15 16.07 -5.84
CA ILE A 4 -22.76 15.14 -4.77
C ILE A 4 -21.27 15.39 -4.50
N LEU A 5 -20.97 16.30 -3.57
CA LEU A 5 -19.63 16.43 -2.99
C LEU A 5 -19.50 15.42 -1.86
N CYS A 6 -19.19 14.16 -2.20
CA CYS A 6 -18.79 13.17 -1.19
C CYS A 6 -17.39 13.54 -0.71
N THR A 7 -17.29 14.17 0.46
CA THR A 7 -16.00 14.54 1.05
C THR A 7 -15.40 13.31 1.72
N ILE A 8 -14.33 12.80 1.16
CA ILE A 8 -13.62 11.61 1.62
C ILE A 8 -12.76 11.97 2.83
N HIS A 9 -13.14 11.55 4.03
CA HIS A 9 -12.24 11.49 5.19
C HIS A 9 -11.73 10.05 5.36
N VAL A 10 -10.67 9.68 4.65
CA VAL A 10 -9.93 8.46 5.02
C VAL A 10 -9.11 8.77 6.27
N ARG A 11 -9.58 8.30 7.43
CA ARG A 11 -8.79 8.36 8.66
C ARG A 11 -7.79 7.20 8.65
N VAL A 12 -6.72 7.33 7.85
CA VAL A 12 -5.61 6.38 7.83
C VAL A 12 -4.84 6.51 9.15
N ARG A 13 -5.30 5.87 10.22
CA ARG A 13 -4.46 5.66 11.39
C ARG A 13 -3.47 4.55 11.04
N HIS A 14 -2.26 4.95 10.62
CA HIS A 14 -1.01 4.16 10.63
C HIS A 14 -0.79 3.01 9.63
N CYS A 15 -1.58 2.86 8.57
CA CYS A 15 -1.53 1.67 7.72
C CYS A 15 -0.41 1.58 6.64
N ILE A 16 0.79 2.16 6.81
CA ILE A 16 1.89 2.05 5.79
C ILE A 16 3.18 1.37 6.33
N ALA A 17 3.10 0.65 7.45
CA ALA A 17 4.28 0.10 8.13
C ALA A 17 5.06 -1.02 7.40
N LEU A 18 4.52 -1.68 6.38
CA LEU A 18 5.18 -2.82 5.71
C LEU A 18 5.73 -2.52 4.31
N LEU A 19 5.31 -1.43 3.67
CA LEU A 19 5.77 -1.09 2.31
C LEU A 19 7.06 -0.26 2.29
N THR A 20 7.56 0.17 3.45
CA THR A 20 8.61 1.19 3.56
C THR A 20 10.04 0.65 3.62
N HIS A 21 10.24 -0.67 3.63
CA HIS A 21 11.59 -1.24 3.80
C HIS A 21 11.88 -2.52 3.01
N VAL A 22 11.36 -2.61 1.78
CA VAL A 22 12.16 -3.27 0.75
C VAL A 22 13.30 -2.30 0.45
N GLN A 23 14.39 -2.41 1.19
CA GLN A 23 15.63 -1.76 0.79
C GLN A 23 16.02 -2.42 -0.52
N SER A 24 15.64 -1.81 -1.64
CA SER A 24 16.17 -2.19 -2.94
C SER A 24 17.65 -1.80 -2.91
N THR A 25 18.48 -2.68 -2.36
CA THR A 25 19.94 -2.52 -2.30
C THR A 25 20.55 -2.47 -3.70
N PHE A 26 19.73 -2.66 -4.74
CA PHE A 26 20.08 -2.39 -6.12
C PHE A 26 19.02 -1.50 -6.75
N ASN A 27 19.48 -0.66 -7.67
CA ASN A 27 18.80 0.36 -8.48
C ASN A 27 17.57 -0.16 -9.30
N THR A 28 17.03 -1.33 -8.98
CA THR A 28 16.01 -2.10 -9.68
C THR A 28 14.65 -1.41 -9.69
N LEU A 29 14.29 -0.69 -8.62
CA LEU A 29 12.99 0.01 -8.50
C LEU A 29 13.11 1.53 -8.70
N VAL A 30 14.21 2.00 -9.28
CA VAL A 30 14.34 3.42 -9.61
C VAL A 30 13.39 3.76 -10.75
N LEU A 31 12.57 4.78 -10.51
CA LEU A 31 11.68 5.35 -11.50
C LEU A 31 12.47 6.27 -12.43
N ASP A 32 12.36 6.00 -13.73
CA ASP A 32 12.93 6.78 -14.82
C ASP A 32 11.76 7.14 -15.75
N ASP A 33 11.39 8.42 -15.76
CA ASP A 33 10.22 8.95 -16.49
C ASP A 33 8.90 8.20 -16.22
N GLY A 34 8.67 7.79 -14.97
CA GLY A 34 7.47 7.04 -14.57
C GLY A 34 7.51 5.54 -14.89
N PHE A 35 8.62 5.04 -15.44
CA PHE A 35 8.83 3.63 -15.71
C PHE A 35 9.89 3.02 -14.80
N VAL A 36 9.74 1.73 -14.50
CA VAL A 36 10.76 0.93 -13.83
C VAL A 36 11.44 0.03 -14.86
N LYS A 37 12.77 -0.03 -14.81
CA LYS A 37 13.54 -0.93 -15.68
C LYS A 37 13.38 -2.37 -15.20
N ARG A 38 13.29 -3.31 -16.14
CA ARG A 38 13.19 -4.73 -15.81
C ARG A 38 14.43 -5.19 -15.02
N PRO A 39 14.28 -5.85 -13.86
CA PRO A 39 15.39 -6.48 -13.15
C PRO A 39 16.13 -7.48 -14.04
N THR A 40 17.46 -7.47 -14.01
CA THR A 40 18.31 -8.42 -14.76
C THR A 40 19.02 -9.43 -13.86
N GLY A 41 18.93 -9.27 -12.54
CA GLY A 41 19.45 -10.20 -11.56
C GLY A 41 18.60 -11.49 -11.47
N PRO A 42 19.10 -12.51 -10.74
CA PRO A 42 18.36 -13.75 -10.52
C PRO A 42 17.07 -13.51 -9.70
N GLY A 43 16.06 -14.35 -9.96
CA GLY A 43 14.79 -14.28 -9.24
C GLY A 43 14.05 -12.96 -9.46
N LEU A 44 13.57 -12.36 -8.37
CA LEU A 44 12.86 -11.08 -8.39
C LEU A 44 13.79 -9.85 -8.43
N GLY A 45 15.10 -10.05 -8.26
CA GLY A 45 16.08 -8.96 -8.25
C GLY A 45 15.90 -7.98 -7.07
N ILE A 46 15.35 -8.47 -5.95
CA ILE A 46 15.18 -7.74 -4.69
C ILE A 46 15.90 -8.49 -3.57
N GLU A 47 16.45 -7.73 -2.64
CA GLU A 47 16.94 -8.23 -1.36
C GLU A 47 15.93 -7.83 -0.28
N VAL A 48 15.68 -8.72 0.67
CA VAL A 48 14.69 -8.48 1.75
C VAL A 48 15.42 -8.47 3.08
N ASP A 49 15.25 -7.40 3.86
CA ASP A 49 15.68 -7.39 5.26
C ASP A 49 14.70 -8.20 6.10
N GLU A 50 15.00 -9.48 6.29
CA GLU A 50 14.14 -10.38 7.06
C GLU A 50 14.08 -10.02 8.56
N GLY A 51 15.10 -9.38 9.12
CA GLY A 51 15.11 -8.96 10.52
C GLY A 51 14.05 -7.89 10.75
N TYR A 52 14.06 -6.89 9.88
CA TYR A 52 13.05 -5.84 9.86
C TYR A 52 11.65 -6.40 9.58
N VAL A 53 11.49 -7.29 8.60
CA VAL A 53 10.17 -7.91 8.32
C VAL A 53 9.62 -8.62 9.55
N ARG A 54 10.45 -9.40 10.26
CA ARG A 54 10.03 -10.09 11.49
C ARG A 54 9.64 -9.11 12.59
N GLU A 55 10.41 -8.03 12.79
CA GLU A 55 10.08 -6.99 13.76
C GLU A 55 8.72 -6.34 13.44
N ARG A 56 8.52 -5.86 12.21
CA ARG A 56 7.26 -5.20 11.81
C ARG A 56 6.07 -6.16 11.78
N SER A 57 6.30 -7.46 11.59
CA SER A 57 5.23 -8.46 11.63
C SER A 57 4.64 -8.67 13.02
N GLN A 58 5.34 -8.23 14.08
CA GLN A 58 4.84 -8.30 15.45
C GLN A 58 3.90 -7.13 15.79
N ASP A 59 3.84 -6.09 14.97
CA ASP A 59 2.92 -4.99 15.16
C ASP A 59 1.47 -5.44 14.94
N GLU A 60 0.59 -5.09 15.87
CA GLU A 60 -0.85 -5.28 15.70
C GLU A 60 -1.38 -4.26 14.69
N VAL A 61 -1.58 -4.71 13.45
CA VAL A 61 -2.21 -3.89 12.41
C VAL A 61 -3.68 -4.22 12.34
N ASN A 62 -4.50 -3.30 12.82
CA ASN A 62 -5.95 -3.45 12.76
C ASN A 62 -6.49 -3.03 11.37
N TRP A 63 -6.18 -3.83 10.35
CA TRP A 63 -6.61 -3.57 8.98
C TRP A 63 -7.98 -4.16 8.71
N TYR A 64 -8.90 -3.29 8.29
CA TYR A 64 -10.20 -3.69 7.78
C TYR A 64 -10.45 -3.00 6.45
N ASN A 65 -11.06 -3.73 5.53
CA ASN A 65 -11.62 -3.12 4.33
C ASN A 65 -12.72 -2.15 4.76
N PRO A 66 -12.62 -0.85 4.41
CA PRO A 66 -13.70 0.07 4.71
C PRO A 66 -14.95 -0.35 3.95
N VAL A 67 -16.06 -0.44 4.67
CA VAL A 67 -17.36 -0.82 4.10
C VAL A 67 -18.08 0.45 3.67
N TRP A 68 -18.49 0.51 2.42
CA TRP A 68 -19.14 1.69 1.84
C TRP A 68 -20.64 1.44 1.72
N HIS A 69 -21.42 2.49 1.96
CA HIS A 69 -22.87 2.46 1.79
C HIS A 69 -23.29 3.64 0.91
N HIS A 70 -24.25 3.39 0.03
CA HIS A 70 -24.96 4.43 -0.69
C HIS A 70 -25.83 5.26 0.27
N ASP A 71 -26.31 6.43 -0.19
CA ASP A 71 -27.16 7.32 0.61
C ASP A 71 -28.48 6.65 1.06
N ASP A 72 -28.90 5.59 0.37
CA ASP A 72 -30.06 4.76 0.69
C ASP A 72 -29.75 3.61 1.68
N GLY A 73 -28.52 3.55 2.20
CA GLY A 73 -28.06 2.56 3.17
C GLY A 73 -27.68 1.20 2.57
N ARG A 74 -27.69 1.04 1.24
CA ARG A 74 -27.25 -0.21 0.61
C ARG A 74 -25.73 -0.27 0.54
N LEU A 75 -25.19 -1.49 0.66
CA LEU A 75 -23.77 -1.74 0.45
C LEU A 75 -23.35 -1.29 -0.95
N ALA A 76 -22.28 -0.50 -1.03
CA ALA A 76 -21.65 -0.14 -2.29
C ALA A 76 -20.54 -1.14 -2.64
N GLU A 77 -20.39 -1.42 -3.93
CA GLU A 77 -19.23 -2.15 -4.45
C GLU A 77 -17.95 -1.34 -4.24
N TRP A 78 -16.85 -2.07 -4.02
CA TRP A 78 -15.50 -1.53 -3.90
C TRP A 78 -14.86 -1.27 -5.26
#